data_AF-A0A0D2SFK7-F1
#
_entry.id   AF-A0A0D2SFK7-F1
#
_cell.length_a   1.000
_cell.length_b   1.000
_cell.length_c   1.000
_cell.angle_alpha   90.00
_cell.angle_beta   90.00
_cell.angle_gamma   90.00
#
_symmetry.space_group_name_H-M   'P 1'
#
loop_
_entity.id
_entity.type
_entity.pdbx_description
1 polymer ?
#
loop_
_entity_poly.entity_id
_entity_poly.type
_entity_poly.pdbx_seq_one_letter_code
_entity_poly.pdbx_strand_id
1 'polypeptide(L)'
;MIVLQKLADVKAVAQGGYPQAERCRLSIGHSEVLTNDPNVVAAINISGNFSFQPCSHGDFLGAILGKGIAREKLGDIILQGEKGAHVVIVPELVDFLMSTLDK
;
A
#
# COMPACT_ATOMS: atom_id res chain seq x y z
N MET A 1 -10.11 16.09 1.25
CA MET A 1 -8.74 16.66 1.40
C MET A 1 -8.71 18.12 0.96
N ILE A 2 -9.46 19.01 1.65
CA ILE A 2 -9.63 20.42 1.22
C ILE A 2 -9.03 21.40 2.25
N VAL A 3 -8.77 20.95 3.48
CA VAL A 3 -8.37 21.86 4.59
C VAL A 3 -6.88 22.22 4.54
N LEU A 4 -6.02 21.29 4.14
CA LEU A 4 -4.55 21.48 4.14
C LEU A 4 -4.04 22.38 2.99
N GLN A 5 -4.81 22.55 1.91
CA GLN A 5 -4.43 23.41 0.78
C GLN A 5 -4.60 24.91 1.05
N LYS A 6 -5.00 25.31 2.28
CA LYS A 6 -5.30 26.69 2.65
C LYS A 6 -4.11 27.46 3.23
N LEU A 7 -2.95 26.81 3.43
CA LEU A 7 -1.72 27.50 3.83
C LEU A 7 -0.90 27.87 2.59
N ALA A 8 -0.49 29.13 2.51
CA ALA A 8 0.47 29.57 1.51
C ALA A 8 1.74 28.72 1.60
N ASP A 9 2.28 28.33 0.45
CA ASP A 9 3.55 27.61 0.29
C ASP A 9 3.60 26.17 0.86
N VAL A 10 2.46 25.59 1.24
CA VAL A 10 2.37 24.19 1.68
C VAL A 10 1.64 23.35 0.63
N LYS A 11 2.29 22.29 0.15
CA LYS A 11 1.71 21.27 -0.72
C LYS A 11 1.45 20.00 0.08
N ALA A 12 0.27 19.43 -0.12
CA ALA A 12 -0.13 18.16 0.48
C ALA A 12 -0.59 17.19 -0.62
N VAL A 13 0.02 16.01 -0.68
CA VAL A 13 -0.25 14.98 -1.70
C VAL A 13 -0.61 13.68 -0.97
N ALA A 14 -1.81 13.15 -1.23
CA ALA A 14 -2.23 11.86 -0.71
C ALA A 14 -2.07 10.78 -1.76
N GLN A 15 -1.50 9.65 -1.36
CA GLN A 15 -1.10 8.58 -2.27
C GLN A 15 -1.42 7.23 -1.63
N GLY A 16 -2.32 6.49 -2.27
CA GLY A 16 -2.67 5.11 -1.89
C GLY A 16 -2.41 4.09 -2.99
N GLY A 17 -1.79 4.50 -4.10
CA GLY A 17 -1.42 3.63 -5.22
C GLY A 17 -2.48 3.48 -6.31
N TYR A 18 -3.74 3.83 -6.02
CA TYR A 18 -4.83 3.84 -7.00
C TYR A 18 -5.93 4.87 -6.61
N PRO A 19 -6.82 5.29 -7.54
CA PRO A 19 -7.77 6.39 -7.30
C PRO A 19 -8.79 6.16 -6.18
N GLN A 20 -9.11 4.91 -5.87
CA GLN A 20 -10.13 4.52 -4.89
C GLN A 20 -9.52 3.99 -3.59
N ALA A 21 -8.23 4.28 -3.34
CA ALA A 21 -7.55 3.80 -2.16
C ALA A 21 -8.19 4.37 -0.88
N GLU A 22 -8.54 3.48 0.05
CA GLU A 22 -9.05 3.82 1.38
C GLU A 22 -7.90 4.22 2.30
N ARG A 23 -6.77 3.51 2.24
CA ARG A 23 -5.57 3.81 3.05
C ARG A 23 -4.53 4.53 2.19
N CYS A 24 -4.38 5.83 2.44
CA CYS A 24 -3.40 6.68 1.76
C CYS A 24 -2.32 7.18 2.72
N ARG A 25 -1.10 7.36 2.21
CA ARG A 25 -0.05 8.14 2.85
C ARG A 25 -0.17 9.60 2.43
N LEU A 26 0.04 10.52 3.36
CA LEU A 26 -0.01 11.95 3.11
C LEU A 26 1.40 12.54 3.21
N SER A 27 1.88 13.10 2.10
CA SER A 27 3.13 13.83 2.04
C SER A 27 2.84 15.32 2.16
N ILE A 28 3.46 16.00 3.12
CA ILE A 28 3.27 17.42 3.40
C ILE A 28 4.63 18.10 3.39
N GLY A 29 4.75 19.23 2.70
CA GLY A 29 5.97 20.01 2.69
C GLY A 29 5.84 21.25 1.83
N HIS A 30 6.93 22.00 1.73
CA HIS A 30 6.94 23.19 0.89
C HIS A 30 6.81 22.84 -0.59
N SER A 31 6.08 23.68 -1.33
CA SER A 31 5.84 23.48 -2.77
C SER A 31 7.13 23.38 -3.60
N GLU A 32 8.21 24.04 -3.16
CA GLU A 32 9.54 23.98 -3.79
C GLU A 32 10.25 22.64 -3.58
N VAL A 33 9.88 21.87 -2.56
CA VAL A 33 10.46 20.55 -2.24
C VAL A 33 9.60 19.43 -2.83
N LEU A 34 8.26 19.54 -2.74
CA LEU A 34 7.31 18.59 -3.33
C LEU A 34 7.04 18.89 -4.82
N THR A 35 8.09 18.93 -5.63
CA THR A 35 7.96 19.22 -7.07
C THR A 35 7.29 18.08 -7.85
N ASN A 36 7.63 16.84 -7.51
CA ASN A 36 7.05 15.63 -8.10
C ASN A 36 6.18 14.84 -7.12
N ASP A 37 5.37 13.92 -7.66
CA ASP A 37 4.64 12.94 -6.88
C ASP A 37 5.63 12.04 -6.11
N PRO A 38 5.55 12.02 -4.76
CA PRO A 38 6.45 11.22 -3.94
C PRO A 38 6.30 9.72 -4.23
N ASN A 39 7.39 8.97 -4.34
CA ASN A 39 7.31 7.51 -4.41
C ASN A 39 7.18 6.91 -3.00
N VAL A 40 5.97 6.92 -2.45
CA VAL A 40 5.70 6.53 -1.05
C VAL A 40 4.90 5.24 -0.92
N VAL A 41 4.44 4.66 -2.02
CA VAL A 41 3.66 3.41 -2.03
C VAL A 41 4.13 2.52 -3.18
N ALA A 42 4.13 1.22 -2.93
CA ALA A 42 4.40 0.19 -3.92
C ALA A 42 3.25 -0.83 -3.92
N ALA A 43 3.02 -1.48 -5.05
CA ALA A 43 2.03 -2.54 -5.18
C ALA A 43 2.75 -3.87 -5.40
N ILE A 44 2.30 -4.90 -4.69
CA ILE A 44 2.77 -6.27 -4.83
C ILE A 44 1.62 -7.13 -5.33
N ASN A 45 1.89 -7.97 -6.33
CA ASN A 45 0.96 -9.01 -6.76
C ASN A 45 1.30 -10.33 -6.06
N ILE A 46 0.38 -10.81 -5.24
CA ILE A 46 0.46 -12.13 -4.62
C ILE A 46 -0.42 -13.06 -5.45
N SER A 47 0.21 -13.92 -6.24
CA SER A 47 -0.46 -14.94 -7.05
C SER A 47 -0.20 -16.34 -6.50
N GLY A 48 -1.18 -17.24 -6.67
CA GLY A 48 -1.13 -18.60 -6.17
C GLY A 48 -2.34 -19.40 -6.61
N ASN A 49 -2.39 -20.68 -6.25
CA ASN A 49 -3.54 -21.53 -6.56
C ASN A 49 -4.58 -21.44 -5.43
N PHE A 50 -5.51 -20.48 -5.53
CA PHE A 50 -6.58 -20.29 -4.55
C PHE A 50 -7.92 -20.91 -5.00
N SER A 51 -7.91 -21.79 -6.02
CA SER A 51 -9.13 -22.41 -6.55
C SER A 51 -9.78 -23.43 -5.60
N PHE A 52 -9.00 -24.03 -4.69
CA PHE A 52 -9.52 -24.99 -3.71
C PHE A 52 -10.03 -24.32 -2.44
N GLN A 53 -9.41 -23.21 -2.04
CA GLN A 53 -9.81 -22.43 -0.88
C GLN A 53 -9.53 -20.95 -1.16
N PRO A 54 -10.57 -20.14 -1.41
CA PRO A 54 -10.37 -18.72 -1.65
C PRO A 54 -9.85 -18.07 -0.38
N CYS A 55 -8.72 -17.36 -0.50
CA CYS A 55 -8.20 -16.56 0.61
C CYS A 55 -9.05 -15.31 0.80
N SER A 56 -9.44 -15.06 2.04
CA SER A 56 -10.09 -13.83 2.44
C SER A 56 -9.07 -12.70 2.62
N HIS A 57 -9.56 -11.47 2.70
CA HIS A 57 -8.72 -10.32 3.07
C HIS A 57 -7.99 -10.55 4.40
N GLY A 58 -8.63 -11.22 5.36
CA GLY A 58 -8.05 -11.54 6.67
C GLY A 58 -6.84 -12.47 6.58
N ASP A 59 -6.83 -13.39 5.63
CA ASP A 59 -5.74 -14.36 5.46
C ASP A 59 -4.46 -13.67 4.93
N PHE A 60 -4.59 -12.84 3.89
CA PHE A 60 -3.47 -12.04 3.39
C PHE A 60 -2.94 -11.07 4.45
N LEU A 61 -3.85 -10.39 5.15
CA LEU A 61 -3.48 -9.48 6.23
C LEU A 61 -2.75 -10.23 7.35
N GLY A 62 -3.26 -11.37 7.78
CA GLY A 62 -2.67 -12.21 8.83
C GLY A 62 -1.30 -12.73 8.43
N ALA A 63 -1.14 -13.19 7.19
CA ALA A 63 0.14 -13.66 6.67
C ALA A 63 1.21 -12.58 6.68
N ILE A 64 0.87 -11.35 6.27
CA ILE A 64 1.81 -10.23 6.21
C ILE A 64 2.15 -9.72 7.61
N LEU A 65 1.14 -9.53 8.47
CA LEU A 65 1.37 -9.10 9.86
C LEU A 65 2.17 -10.14 10.65
N GLY A 66 1.96 -11.44 10.36
CA GLY A 66 2.71 -12.54 10.95
C GLY A 66 4.21 -12.54 10.63
N LYS A 67 4.66 -11.78 9.62
CA LYS A 67 6.08 -11.56 9.32
C LYS A 67 6.71 -10.42 10.15
N GLY A 68 5.96 -9.83 11.08
CA GLY A 68 6.43 -8.70 11.90
C GLY A 68 6.27 -7.33 11.22
N ILE A 69 5.52 -7.26 10.12
CA ILE A 69 5.25 -5.99 9.43
C ILE A 69 4.18 -5.22 10.21
N ALA A 70 4.45 -3.96 10.51
CA ALA A 70 3.49 -3.09 11.19
C ALA A 70 2.31 -2.75 10.27
N ARG A 71 1.08 -2.75 10.82
CA ARG A 71 -0.16 -2.49 10.08
C ARG A 71 -0.23 -1.10 9.43
N GLU A 72 0.55 -0.13 9.93
CA GLU A 72 0.68 1.22 9.38
C GLU A 72 1.47 1.27 8.07
N LYS A 73 2.34 0.28 7.83
CA LYS A 73 3.14 0.17 6.62
C LYS A 73 2.36 -0.49 5.47
N LEU A 74 1.22 -1.12 5.78
CA LEU A 74 0.28 -1.75 4.86
C LEU A 74 -0.83 -0.78 4.45
N GLY A 75 -1.05 -0.69 3.14
CA GLY A 75 -2.21 -0.04 2.53
C GLY A 75 -3.37 -1.02 2.33
N ASP A 76 -4.05 -0.88 1.20
CA ASP A 76 -5.21 -1.70 0.86
C ASP A 76 -4.80 -3.06 0.28
N ILE A 77 -5.64 -4.06 0.53
CA ILE A 77 -5.52 -5.41 -0.02
C ILE A 77 -6.71 -5.65 -0.95
N ILE A 78 -6.45 -5.77 -2.24
CA ILE A 78 -7.44 -5.92 -3.29
C ILE A 78 -7.46 -7.40 -3.70
N LEU A 79 -8.52 -8.10 -3.32
CA LEU A 79 -8.71 -9.51 -3.68
C LEU A 79 -8.98 -9.65 -5.18
N GLN A 80 -8.36 -10.65 -5.81
CA GLN A 80 -8.58 -11.04 -7.20
C GLN A 80 -9.31 -12.38 -7.34
N GLY A 81 -10.14 -12.71 -6.35
CA GLY A 81 -10.81 -14.01 -6.27
C GLY A 81 -9.77 -15.14 -6.20
N GLU A 82 -9.86 -16.08 -7.12
CA GLU A 82 -8.99 -17.28 -7.15
C GLU A 82 -7.56 -17.01 -7.62
N LYS A 83 -7.28 -15.81 -8.18
CA LYS A 83 -5.95 -15.44 -8.69
C LYS A 83 -5.00 -14.94 -7.59
N GLY A 84 -5.54 -14.62 -6.41
CA GLY A 84 -4.79 -14.08 -5.28
C GLY A 84 -5.19 -12.66 -4.93
N ALA A 85 -4.23 -11.78 -4.64
CA ALA A 85 -4.49 -10.41 -4.21
C ALA A 85 -3.39 -9.43 -4.62
N HIS A 86 -3.78 -8.18 -4.86
CA HIS A 86 -2.84 -7.06 -4.89
C HIS A 86 -2.76 -6.41 -3.52
N VAL A 87 -1.55 -6.12 -3.06
CA VAL A 87 -1.32 -5.49 -1.77
C VAL A 87 -0.52 -4.22 -1.95
N VAL A 88 -1.01 -3.12 -1.40
CA VAL A 88 -0.27 -1.86 -1.32
C VAL A 88 0.57 -1.86 -0.05
N ILE A 89 1.86 -1.51 -0.16
CA ILE A 89 2.80 -1.43 0.96
C ILE A 89 3.77 -0.27 0.77
N VAL A 90 4.49 0.10 1.83
CA VAL A 90 5.65 1.00 1.69
C VAL A 90 6.74 0.38 0.79
N PRO A 91 7.39 1.18 -0.07
CA PRO A 91 8.42 0.69 -0.99
C PRO A 91 9.59 -0.04 -0.31
N GLU A 92 9.99 0.41 0.88
CA GLU A 92 11.10 -0.17 1.67
C GLU A 92 10.87 -1.64 2.08
N LEU A 93 9.62 -2.13 2.07
CA LEU A 93 9.27 -3.50 2.47
C LEU A 93 9.04 -4.44 1.28
N VAL A 94 9.18 -3.96 0.04
CA VAL A 94 8.94 -4.77 -1.16
C VAL A 94 9.92 -5.94 -1.21
N ASP A 95 11.22 -5.67 -1.08
CA ASP A 95 12.26 -6.72 -1.15
C ASP A 95 12.12 -7.73 -0.01
N PHE A 96 11.78 -7.25 1.19
CA PHE A 96 11.54 -8.11 2.34
C PHE A 96 10.35 -9.05 2.11
N LEU A 97 9.23 -8.55 1.59
CA LEU A 97 8.06 -9.37 1.28
C LEU A 97 8.34 -10.35 0.15
N MET A 98 9.01 -9.92 -0.92
CA MET A 98 9.42 -10.81 -2.02
C MET A 98 10.28 -11.96 -1.50
N SER A 99 11.26 -11.69 -0.64
CA SER A 99 12.13 -12.73 -0.06
C SER A 99 11.42 -13.66 0.92
N THR A 100 10.27 -13.27 1.46
CA THR A 100 9.61 -13.96 2.58
C THR A 100 8.34 -14.71 2.16
N LEU A 101 7.74 -14.30 1.03
CA LEU A 101 6.57 -14.93 0.40
C LEU A 101 6.94 -15.96 -0.68
N ASP A 102 8.22 -16.09 -1.03
CA ASP A 102 8.73 -17.13 -1.92
C ASP A 102 8.70 -18.50 -1.20
N LYS A 103 7.53 -19.14 -1.14
CA LYS A 103 7.32 -20.53 -0.71
C LYS A 103 5.95 -21.06 -1.15
#